data_AF-A0A0K2UWI8-F1
#
_entry.id   AF-A0A0K2UWI8-F1
#
_cell.length_a   1.000
_cell.length_b   1.000
_cell.length_c   1.000
_cell.angle_alpha   90.00
_cell.angle_beta   90.00
_cell.angle_gamma   90.00
#
_symmetry.space_group_name_H-M   'P 1'
#
loop_
_entity.id
_entity.type
_entity.pdbx_description
1 polymer ?
#
loop_
_entity_poly.entity_id
_entity_poly.type
_entity_poly.pdbx_seq_one_letter_code
_entity_poly.pdbx_strand_id
1 'polypeptide(L)'
;MKLMKQALLEADLLDKVHLMVQPLAYHTPDAGKQGFIDLPEFPFALESRICTRFDMHRYAREAYELGIRYIGGCCGFEPYHIRALSEELVNERKGKLGQASQKHLPWGGGLKMHTKPWVRARADKKYWENLNPASGRAFSSSFSKPDAWGITKGSKELEQQKEATSDAQ
;
A
#
# COMPACT_ATOMS: atom_id res chain seq x y z
N MET A 1 0.87 -11.23 -8.04
CA MET A 1 0.57 -10.83 -9.43
C MET A 1 1.50 -11.44 -10.48
N LYS A 2 2.83 -11.34 -10.37
CA LYS A 2 3.76 -11.94 -11.37
C LYS A 2 3.48 -13.44 -11.61
N LEU A 3 3.33 -14.23 -10.54
CA LEU A 3 2.98 -15.66 -10.62
C LEU A 3 1.65 -15.90 -11.34
N MET A 4 0.60 -15.13 -11.02
CA MET A 4 -0.71 -15.24 -11.68
C MET A 4 -0.62 -14.89 -13.17
N LYS A 5 0.10 -13.81 -13.52
CA LYS A 5 0.33 -13.43 -14.92
C LYS A 5 1.05 -14.53 -15.69
N GLN A 6 2.08 -15.13 -15.08
CA GLN A 6 2.83 -16.23 -15.69
C GLN A 6 1.95 -17.47 -15.91
N ALA A 7 1.15 -17.87 -14.91
CA ALA A 7 0.25 -19.01 -15.04
C ALA A 7 -0.83 -18.78 -16.14
N LEU A 8 -1.36 -17.55 -16.24
CA LEU A 8 -2.31 -17.19 -17.30
C LEU A 8 -1.67 -17.20 -18.69
N LEU A 9 -0.41 -16.80 -18.80
CA LEU A 9 0.36 -16.87 -20.04
C LEU A 9 0.58 -18.32 -20.47
N GLU A 10 1.01 -19.18 -19.55
CA GLU A 10 1.23 -20.62 -19.79
C GLU A 10 -0.06 -21.36 -20.18
N ALA A 11 -1.20 -20.89 -19.68
CA ALA A 11 -2.52 -21.45 -20.00
C ALA A 11 -3.18 -20.86 -21.27
N ASP A 12 -2.52 -19.94 -21.99
CA ASP A 12 -3.13 -19.20 -23.13
C ASP A 12 -4.44 -18.47 -22.77
N LEU A 13 -4.47 -17.89 -21.56
CA LEU A 13 -5.63 -17.16 -21.01
C LEU A 13 -5.36 -15.68 -20.77
N LEU A 14 -4.11 -15.22 -20.90
CA LEU A 14 -3.73 -13.86 -20.50
C LEU A 14 -4.52 -12.76 -21.25
N ASP A 15 -4.77 -12.92 -22.55
CA ASP A 15 -5.51 -11.95 -23.36
C ASP A 15 -7.04 -12.01 -23.15
N LYS A 16 -7.52 -13.02 -22.41
CA LYS A 16 -8.94 -13.24 -22.12
C LYS A 16 -9.37 -12.61 -20.80
N VAL A 17 -8.44 -12.09 -20.01
CA VAL A 17 -8.69 -11.56 -18.67
C VAL A 17 -7.99 -10.23 -18.43
N HIS A 18 -8.51 -9.45 -17.47
CA HIS A 18 -7.83 -8.27 -16.97
C HIS A 18 -7.19 -8.55 -15.62
N LEU A 19 -5.99 -8.03 -15.42
CA LEU A 19 -5.32 -8.09 -14.12
C LEU A 19 -5.77 -6.93 -13.24
N MET A 20 -5.98 -7.25 -11.96
CA MET A 20 -6.42 -6.34 -10.91
C MET A 20 -5.55 -6.50 -9.67
N VAL A 21 -5.30 -5.40 -8.96
CA VAL A 21 -4.60 -5.43 -7.66
C VAL A 21 -5.09 -4.32 -6.73
N GLN A 22 -5.35 -4.70 -5.47
CA GLN A 22 -5.75 -3.82 -4.38
C GLN A 22 -5.04 -4.25 -3.08
N PRO A 23 -3.78 -3.84 -2.87
CA PRO A 23 -3.01 -4.26 -1.70
C PRO A 23 -3.40 -3.47 -0.44
N LEU A 24 -2.80 -3.82 0.69
CA LEU A 24 -2.80 -3.00 1.90
C LEU A 24 -1.99 -1.72 1.65
N ALA A 25 -2.36 -0.61 2.32
CA ALA A 25 -1.49 0.56 2.45
C ALA A 25 -0.66 0.49 3.75
N TYR A 26 -0.25 -0.71 4.14
CA TYR A 26 0.63 -0.96 5.28
C TYR A 26 1.85 -1.75 4.81
N HIS A 27 3.05 -1.28 5.17
CA HIS A 27 4.30 -2.03 5.03
C HIS A 27 4.25 -3.27 5.93
N THR A 28 4.23 -4.45 5.32
CA THR A 28 4.06 -5.75 5.98
C THR A 28 5.14 -6.76 5.56
N PRO A 29 6.44 -6.39 5.56
CA PRO A 29 7.52 -7.28 5.15
C PRO A 29 7.71 -8.51 6.08
N ASP A 30 7.18 -8.40 7.29
CA ASP A 30 7.18 -9.39 8.37
C ASP A 30 5.89 -10.21 8.46
N ALA A 31 4.89 -9.94 7.60
CA ALA A 31 3.66 -10.73 7.56
C ALA A 31 3.92 -12.13 6.99
N GLY A 32 3.31 -13.13 7.61
CA GLY A 32 3.30 -14.50 7.11
C GLY A 32 2.22 -14.75 6.04
N LYS A 33 1.98 -16.04 5.75
CA LYS A 33 0.98 -16.48 4.76
C LYS A 33 -0.46 -16.06 5.07
N GLN A 34 -0.80 -15.81 6.33
CA GLN A 34 -2.13 -15.33 6.75
C GLN A 34 -2.32 -13.82 6.54
N GLY A 35 -1.25 -13.11 6.16
CA GLY A 35 -1.27 -11.67 6.00
C GLY A 35 -1.10 -10.92 7.32
N PHE A 36 -1.50 -9.65 7.31
CA PHE A 36 -1.28 -8.70 8.41
C PHE A 36 -2.17 -8.91 9.65
N ILE A 37 -3.17 -9.79 9.59
CA ILE A 37 -4.07 -10.07 10.73
C ILE A 37 -3.31 -10.74 11.87
N ASP A 38 -2.33 -11.59 11.54
CA ASP A 38 -1.47 -12.25 12.53
C ASP A 38 -0.39 -11.31 13.06
N LEU A 39 -0.25 -10.08 12.54
CA LEU A 39 0.71 -9.14 13.12
C LEU A 39 0.15 -8.62 14.46
N PRO A 40 0.98 -8.51 15.51
CA PRO A 40 0.52 -8.12 16.84
C PRO A 40 -0.04 -6.68 16.88
N GLU A 41 0.22 -5.87 15.85
CA GLU A 41 -0.33 -4.53 15.74
C GLU A 41 -1.77 -4.49 15.19
N PHE A 42 -2.29 -5.59 14.65
CA PHE A 42 -3.62 -5.61 14.07
C PHE A 42 -4.72 -5.60 15.17
N PRO A 43 -5.81 -4.81 15.01
CA PRO A 43 -6.01 -3.75 14.02
C PRO A 43 -5.64 -2.34 14.52
N PHE A 44 -5.24 -2.18 15.78
CA PHE A 44 -5.24 -0.88 16.48
C PHE A 44 -3.88 -0.18 16.62
N ALA A 45 -2.80 -0.72 16.05
CA ALA A 45 -1.46 -0.14 16.15
C ALA A 45 -0.67 -0.13 14.82
N LEU A 46 -1.36 -0.16 13.69
CA LEU A 46 -0.76 -0.24 12.34
C LEU A 46 -0.23 1.12 11.81
N GLU A 47 -0.36 2.22 12.57
CA GLU A 47 -0.07 3.58 12.09
C GLU A 47 1.35 3.75 11.59
N SER A 48 2.32 3.10 12.24
CA SER A 48 3.74 3.18 11.85
C SER A 48 4.06 2.49 10.52
N ARG A 49 3.14 1.65 10.04
CA ARG A 49 3.28 0.90 8.78
C ARG A 49 2.64 1.61 7.60
N ILE A 50 1.87 2.68 7.81
CA ILE A 50 1.13 3.36 6.74
C ILE A 50 2.09 3.80 5.62
N CYS A 51 1.79 3.34 4.41
CA CYS A 51 2.53 3.71 3.22
C CYS A 51 2.41 5.21 2.94
N THR A 52 3.42 5.81 2.36
CA THR A 52 3.37 7.20 1.92
C THR A 52 2.69 7.33 0.55
N ARG A 53 2.37 8.55 0.14
CA ARG A 53 1.96 8.81 -1.26
C ARG A 53 3.05 8.42 -2.26
N PHE A 54 4.33 8.53 -1.89
CA PHE A 54 5.46 8.20 -2.74
C PHE A 54 5.63 6.68 -2.90
N ASP A 55 5.33 5.92 -1.84
CA ASP A 55 5.17 4.46 -1.96
C ASP A 55 4.08 4.11 -2.96
N MET A 56 2.95 4.83 -2.94
CA MET A 56 1.84 4.62 -3.87
C MET A 56 2.17 5.01 -5.31
N HIS A 57 2.97 6.05 -5.53
CA HIS A 57 3.52 6.37 -6.86
C HIS A 57 4.35 5.19 -7.39
N ARG A 58 5.32 4.70 -6.61
CA ARG A 58 6.14 3.54 -6.98
C ARG A 58 5.27 2.30 -7.27
N TYR A 59 4.35 1.97 -6.38
CA TYR A 59 3.44 0.83 -6.54
C TYR A 59 2.60 0.95 -7.83
N ALA A 60 2.02 2.12 -8.12
CA ALA A 60 1.24 2.33 -9.35
C ALA A 60 2.08 2.12 -10.60
N ARG A 61 3.31 2.65 -10.62
CA ARG A 61 4.24 2.49 -11.74
C ARG A 61 4.58 1.01 -11.97
N GLU A 62 5.00 0.31 -10.92
CA GLU A 62 5.34 -1.11 -10.97
C GLU A 62 4.14 -1.98 -11.40
N ALA A 63 2.94 -1.69 -10.88
CA ALA A 63 1.73 -2.41 -11.25
C ALA A 63 1.36 -2.19 -12.73
N TYR A 64 1.45 -0.94 -13.20
CA TYR A 64 1.14 -0.61 -14.59
C TYR A 64 2.13 -1.27 -15.57
N GLU A 65 3.43 -1.20 -15.26
CA GLU A 65 4.50 -1.85 -16.05
C GLU A 65 4.35 -3.38 -16.07
N LEU A 66 3.86 -3.98 -14.98
CA LEU A 66 3.52 -5.40 -14.94
C LEU A 66 2.32 -5.76 -15.85
N GLY A 67 1.57 -4.79 -16.38
CA GLY A 67 0.42 -4.99 -17.25
C GLY A 67 -0.93 -4.95 -16.52
N ILE A 68 -0.95 -4.52 -15.26
CA ILE A 68 -2.18 -4.38 -14.48
C ILE A 68 -2.92 -3.12 -14.95
N ARG A 69 -4.23 -3.21 -15.12
CA ARG A 69 -5.07 -2.09 -15.61
C ARG A 69 -6.19 -1.70 -14.65
N TYR A 70 -6.49 -2.54 -13.67
CA TYR A 70 -7.29 -2.17 -12.51
C TYR A 70 -6.36 -2.08 -11.29
N ILE A 71 -5.96 -0.87 -10.93
CA ILE A 71 -5.00 -0.60 -9.84
C ILE A 71 -5.73 0.21 -8.78
N GLY A 72 -5.91 -0.38 -7.60
CA GLY A 72 -6.58 0.26 -6.47
C GLY A 72 -5.89 -0.05 -5.16
N GLY A 73 -6.66 -0.12 -4.09
CA GLY A 73 -6.17 -0.42 -2.76
C GLY A 73 -7.25 -0.96 -1.84
N CYS A 74 -6.83 -1.52 -0.71
CA CYS A 74 -7.67 -2.14 0.31
C CYS A 74 -7.47 -1.43 1.67
N CYS A 75 -7.38 -2.16 2.78
CA CYS A 75 -7.23 -1.58 4.12
C CYS A 75 -6.04 -0.60 4.21
N GLY A 76 -6.27 0.52 4.89
CA GLY A 76 -5.33 1.63 5.03
C GLY A 76 -5.26 2.59 3.83
N PHE A 77 -5.89 2.27 2.69
CA PHE A 77 -5.98 3.24 1.60
C PHE A 77 -6.88 4.40 1.99
N GLU A 78 -6.33 5.60 1.84
CA GLU A 78 -7.00 6.86 2.09
C GLU A 78 -7.15 7.61 0.76
N PRO A 79 -7.99 8.65 0.67
CA PRO A 79 -8.20 9.40 -0.57
C PRO A 79 -6.89 9.88 -1.24
N TYR A 80 -5.87 10.23 -0.46
CA TYR A 80 -4.58 10.68 -1.00
C TYR A 80 -3.72 9.54 -1.57
N HIS A 81 -3.91 8.30 -1.12
CA HIS A 81 -3.28 7.12 -1.72
C HIS A 81 -3.86 6.87 -3.12
N ILE A 82 -5.18 6.94 -3.26
CA ILE A 82 -5.85 6.82 -4.57
C ILE A 82 -5.46 7.97 -5.50
N ARG A 83 -5.35 9.20 -4.98
CA ARG A 83 -4.85 10.34 -5.75
C ARG A 83 -3.43 10.07 -6.28
N ALA A 84 -2.53 9.50 -5.47
CA ALA A 84 -1.17 9.19 -5.90
C ALA A 84 -1.14 8.20 -7.09
N LEU A 85 -2.00 7.17 -7.09
CA LEU A 85 -2.13 6.26 -8.24
C LEU A 85 -2.56 7.02 -9.50
N SER A 86 -3.56 7.91 -9.35
CA SER A 86 -4.07 8.75 -10.44
C SER A 86 -3.01 9.71 -10.99
N GLU A 87 -2.19 10.30 -10.11
CA GLU A 87 -1.14 11.26 -10.46
C GLU A 87 0.06 10.58 -11.11
N GLU A 88 0.45 9.38 -10.64
CA GLU A 88 1.53 8.61 -11.25
C GLU A 88 1.24 8.22 -12.70
N LEU A 89 0.00 7.79 -12.95
CA LEU A 89 -0.43 7.26 -14.24
C LEU A 89 -1.07 8.35 -15.14
N VAL A 90 -0.78 9.62 -14.89
CA VAL A 90 -1.41 10.74 -15.61
C VAL A 90 -1.14 10.70 -17.11
N ASN A 91 0.08 10.33 -17.52
CA ASN A 91 0.48 10.26 -18.92
C ASN A 91 -0.26 9.13 -19.64
N GLU A 92 -0.31 7.95 -19.02
CA GLU A 92 -1.01 6.75 -19.48
C GLU A 92 -2.52 7.00 -19.59
N ARG A 93 -3.05 7.92 -18.77
CA ARG A 93 -4.45 8.34 -18.76
C ARG A 93 -4.72 9.56 -19.64
N LYS A 94 -3.81 9.90 -20.56
CA LYS A 94 -3.94 11.02 -21.51
C LYS A 94 -4.14 12.37 -20.81
N GLY A 95 -3.38 12.62 -19.76
CA GLY A 95 -3.42 13.87 -18.99
C GLY A 95 -4.56 13.97 -17.98
N LYS A 96 -5.40 12.93 -17.83
CA LYS A 96 -6.56 12.97 -16.93
C LYS A 96 -6.14 12.83 -15.46
N LEU A 97 -6.28 13.90 -14.70
CA LEU A 97 -6.12 13.92 -13.25
C LEU A 97 -7.48 13.79 -12.54
N GLY A 98 -7.47 13.18 -11.35
CA GLY A 98 -8.63 13.22 -10.46
C GLY A 98 -8.84 14.62 -9.88
N GLN A 99 -10.09 14.95 -9.52
CA GLN A 99 -10.44 16.28 -8.97
C GLN A 99 -9.61 16.67 -7.73
N ALA A 100 -9.23 15.69 -6.91
CA ALA A 100 -8.39 15.92 -5.73
C ALA A 100 -7.01 16.53 -6.04
N SER A 101 -6.51 16.41 -7.28
CA SER A 101 -5.26 17.04 -7.71
C SER A 101 -5.37 18.56 -7.86
N GLN A 102 -6.57 19.15 -7.87
CA GLN A 102 -6.73 20.62 -7.84
C GLN A 102 -6.15 21.25 -6.58
N LYS A 103 -6.00 20.48 -5.50
CA LYS A 103 -5.42 20.93 -4.22
C LYS A 103 -4.04 20.33 -3.97
N HIS A 104 -3.38 19.82 -5.01
CA HIS A 104 -2.09 19.16 -4.89
C HIS A 104 -1.19 19.47 -6.07
N LEU A 105 0.11 19.60 -5.81
CA LEU A 105 1.13 19.61 -6.84
C LEU A 105 2.04 18.40 -6.58
N PRO A 106 2.24 17.50 -7.57
CA PRO A 106 3.07 16.31 -7.42
C PRO A 106 4.47 16.62 -6.88
N TRP A 107 5.09 15.62 -6.25
CA TRP A 107 6.48 15.68 -5.79
C TRP A 107 6.81 16.89 -4.90
N GLY A 108 5.85 17.30 -4.07
CA GLY A 108 6.03 18.42 -3.15
C GLY A 108 6.04 19.79 -3.83
N GLY A 109 5.54 19.91 -5.07
CA GLY A 109 5.54 21.18 -5.82
C GLY A 109 4.91 22.37 -5.07
N GLY A 110 3.97 22.11 -4.15
CA GLY A 110 3.37 23.13 -3.30
C GLY A 110 4.34 23.77 -2.29
N LEU A 111 5.53 23.17 -2.07
CA LEU A 111 6.54 23.68 -1.15
C LEU A 111 7.44 24.77 -1.77
N LYS A 112 7.35 25.01 -3.08
CA LYS A 112 8.25 25.93 -3.81
C LYS A 112 8.22 27.37 -3.30
N MET A 113 7.13 27.81 -2.68
CA MET A 113 6.97 29.17 -2.17
C MET A 113 7.21 29.30 -0.66
N HIS A 114 7.64 28.24 0.02
CA HIS A 114 7.91 28.32 1.46
C HIS A 114 9.06 29.28 1.74
N THR A 115 9.02 30.02 2.84
CA THR A 115 10.08 30.96 3.27
C THR A 115 11.45 30.30 3.51
N LYS A 116 11.50 29.01 3.84
CA LYS A 116 12.71 28.29 4.28
C LYS A 116 13.38 27.59 3.09
N PRO A 117 14.65 27.89 2.76
CA PRO A 117 15.34 27.31 1.61
C PRO A 117 15.35 25.77 1.60
N TRP A 118 15.63 25.14 2.75
CA TRP A 118 15.66 23.68 2.88
C TRP A 118 14.29 23.01 2.78
N VAL A 119 13.18 23.76 2.91
CA VAL A 119 11.83 23.25 2.66
C VAL A 119 11.53 23.30 1.16
N ARG A 120 11.89 24.41 0.50
CA ARG A 120 11.74 24.52 -0.97
C ARG A 120 12.57 23.47 -1.71
N ALA A 121 13.77 23.16 -1.20
CA ALA A 121 14.64 22.13 -1.77
C ALA A 121 14.00 20.72 -1.81
N ARG A 122 12.93 20.49 -1.04
CA ARG A 122 12.16 19.23 -1.04
C ARG A 122 11.13 19.17 -2.15
N ALA A 123 10.86 20.25 -2.88
CA ALA A 123 9.89 20.29 -3.98
C ALA A 123 10.43 19.63 -5.25
N ASP A 124 10.91 18.39 -5.11
CA ASP A 124 11.65 17.65 -6.10
C ASP A 124 11.33 16.14 -6.00
N LYS A 125 11.26 15.48 -7.16
CA LYS A 125 10.96 14.04 -7.24
C LYS A 125 12.05 13.20 -6.58
N LYS A 126 13.31 13.48 -6.94
CA LYS A 126 14.47 12.74 -6.44
C LYS A 126 14.58 12.85 -4.91
N TYR A 127 14.24 13.99 -4.32
CA TYR A 127 14.20 14.13 -2.87
C TYR A 127 13.27 13.10 -2.20
N TRP A 128 12.00 13.04 -2.63
CA TRP A 128 11.00 12.19 -1.98
C TRP A 128 11.10 10.70 -2.34
N GLU A 129 11.58 10.35 -3.54
CA GLU A 129 11.81 8.95 -3.90
C GLU A 129 12.93 8.29 -3.11
N ASN A 130 13.93 9.08 -2.68
CA ASN A 130 15.12 8.56 -2.01
C ASN A 130 15.13 8.81 -0.50
N LEU A 131 14.17 9.59 0.02
CA LEU A 131 14.04 9.79 1.45
C LEU A 131 13.48 8.51 2.09
N ASN A 132 14.21 7.92 3.02
CA ASN A 132 13.70 6.90 3.93
C ASN A 132 13.15 7.59 5.19
N PRO A 133 11.82 7.72 5.37
CA PRO A 133 11.27 8.41 6.52
C PRO A 133 11.59 7.66 7.81
N ALA A 134 12.02 8.38 8.85
CA ALA A 134 12.22 7.79 10.16
C ALA A 134 10.88 7.39 10.78
N SER A 135 10.85 6.30 11.55
CA SER A 135 9.65 5.86 12.28
C SER A 135 9.25 6.82 13.41
N GLY A 136 10.20 7.61 13.92
CA GLY A 136 10.02 8.45 15.10
C GLY A 136 9.88 7.67 16.42
N ARG A 137 10.02 6.34 16.39
CA ARG A 137 9.84 5.45 17.56
C ARG A 137 11.17 4.78 17.92
N ALA A 138 12.03 5.51 18.64
CA ALA A 138 13.41 5.11 18.91
C ALA A 138 13.56 3.76 19.66
N PHE A 139 12.54 3.35 20.41
CA PHE A 139 12.55 2.11 21.19
C PHE A 139 11.71 0.98 20.56
N SER A 140 11.04 1.23 19.43
CA SER A 140 10.24 0.21 18.75
C SER A 140 11.11 -0.57 17.75
N SER A 141 10.81 -1.86 17.59
CA SER A 141 11.38 -2.68 16.52
C SER A 141 10.82 -2.23 15.16
N SER A 142 11.59 -2.46 14.08
CA SER A 142 11.12 -2.26 12.70
C SER A 142 10.26 -3.42 12.18
N PHE A 143 10.32 -4.58 12.84
CA PHE A 143 9.59 -5.78 12.51
C PHE A 143 9.02 -6.43 13.77
N SER A 144 7.93 -7.16 13.60
CA SER A 144 7.29 -7.99 14.61
C SER A 144 7.27 -9.44 14.14
N LYS A 145 7.06 -10.36 15.09
CA LYS A 145 6.82 -11.76 14.76
C LYS A 145 5.31 -11.96 14.66
N PRO A 146 4.78 -12.50 13.55
CA PRO A 146 3.38 -12.87 13.48
C PRO A 146 3.02 -13.86 14.59
N ASP A 147 1.84 -13.69 15.17
CA ASP A 147 1.26 -14.61 16.13
C ASP A 147 0.94 -15.93 15.43
N ALA A 148 1.80 -16.92 15.62
CA ALA A 148 1.69 -18.22 14.99
C ALA A 148 1.15 -19.25 15.99
N TRP A 149 -0.14 -19.22 16.26
CA TRP A 149 -0.81 -20.21 17.13
C TRP A 149 -0.83 -21.64 16.54
N GLY A 150 -0.19 -21.88 15.39
CA GLY A 150 -0.31 -23.14 14.63
C GLY A 150 -1.68 -23.33 13.96
N ILE A 151 -2.62 -22.43 14.24
CA ILE A 151 -3.97 -22.40 13.69
C ILE A 151 -3.90 -21.81 12.28
N THR A 152 -4.47 -22.51 11.31
CA THR A 152 -4.48 -22.08 9.91
C THR A 152 -5.88 -22.18 9.31
N LYS A 153 -6.09 -21.58 8.13
CA LYS A 153 -7.36 -21.62 7.40
C LYS A 153 -7.92 -23.05 7.37
N GLY A 154 -9.10 -23.24 7.96
CA GLY A 154 -9.77 -24.55 8.09
C GLY A 154 -9.82 -25.10 9.52
N SER A 155 -9.16 -24.45 10.48
CA SER A 155 -9.29 -24.78 11.91
C SER A 155 -10.66 -24.33 12.46
N LYS A 156 -11.23 -25.12 13.37
CA LYS A 156 -12.52 -24.81 14.02
C LYS A 156 -12.48 -23.50 14.82
N GLU A 157 -11.32 -23.16 15.35
CA GLU A 157 -11.03 -21.96 16.14
C GLU A 157 -11.15 -20.68 15.31
N LEU A 158 -11.13 -20.76 13.97
CA LEU A 158 -11.30 -19.63 13.06
C LEU A 158 -12.74 -19.49 12.55
N GLU A 159 -13.66 -20.39 12.93
CA GLU A 159 -15.06 -20.30 12.55
C GLU A 159 -15.74 -19.18 13.34
N GLN A 160 -16.25 -18.17 12.62
CA GLN A 160 -16.97 -17.05 13.24
C GLN A 160 -18.19 -17.57 13.99
N GLN A 161 -18.23 -17.29 15.29
CA GLN A 161 -19.36 -17.64 16.14
C GLN A 161 -20.42 -16.55 16.10
N LYS A 162 -21.68 -16.93 16.34
CA LYS A 162 -22.81 -15.99 16.41
C LYS A 162 -22.74 -15.13 17.69
N GLU A 163 -22.18 -15.68 18.75
CA GLU A 163 -21.99 -15.02 20.04
C GLU A 163 -20.55 -14.50 20.15
N ALA A 164 -20.35 -13.40 20.88
CA ALA A 164 -19.02 -12.87 21.12
C ALA A 164 -18.18 -13.88 21.91
N THR A 165 -16.88 -13.96 21.60
CA THR A 165 -15.93 -14.74 22.40
C THR A 165 -15.98 -14.25 23.84
N SER A 166 -16.41 -15.11 24.76
CA SER A 166 -16.49 -14.77 26.19
C SER A 166 -15.10 -14.79 26.83
N ASP A 167 -14.85 -13.90 27.80
CA ASP A 167 -13.62 -13.86 28.61
C ASP A 167 -13.37 -15.15 29.44
N ALA A 168 -14.34 -16.08 29.45
CA ALA A 168 -14.25 -17.35 30.14
C ALA A 168 -13.59 -18.43 29.26
N GLN A 169 -12.31 -18.26 28.94
CA GLN A 169 -11.39 -19.33 28.53
C GLN A 169 -9.99 -19.08 29.09
#